data_AF-I2NEZ1-F1
#
_entry.id   AF-I2NEZ1-F1
#
_cell.length_a   1.000
_cell.length_b   1.000
_cell.length_c   1.000
_cell.angle_alpha   90.00
_cell.angle_beta   90.00
_cell.angle_gamma   90.00
#
_symmetry.space_group_name_H-M   'P 1'
#
loop_
_entity.id
_entity.type
_entity.pdbx_description
1 polymer ?
#
loop_
_entity_poly.entity_id
_entity_poly.type
_entity_poly.pdbx_seq_one_letter_code
_entity_poly.pdbx_strand_id
1 'polypeptide(L)'
;MSTKVLEKKYLVPFILITSLFALWGFANDITNPMVAVFQTVMEIPASEAALVQFAFYGGYGTMAIPAALFASRYSYKAGIMLGLVLYAIGAFLFWPAAKYEVFNFFLISLYILTFGLAFLETTANPYILAMGDPQTATRRLNFAQSFNPLGSITGMFVASQLVLTNLESDKRDAAGNLIFHTLSEAEKMGIRTHDLAEIRDPYVALGFVVVAVLVIIGLYKMPAVKVEEVARISFKESFGRLIQKAKYREGVIAQVFYVGVQIMCWTFIVQYAERLGFTKAEGQNFNIIAMGIFIVSRFISTSLMKYLKAEFMLMLFAIGGFFSILGVIFIDGVWGLYCLILTSGFMSLMFPTIYGIALDGLKEESTLGAAGLVMAIVGGALMPPLQGMIIDQGVVMGIPAVNFSFILPLICFVVITIYGYRCWKVLK
;
A
#
# COMPACT_ATOMS: atom_id res chain seq x y z
N MET A 1 0.54 -31.11 -19.34
CA MET A 1 -0.11 -29.93 -19.94
C MET A 1 0.24 -28.71 -19.09
N SER A 2 0.68 -27.60 -19.68
CA SER A 2 0.91 -26.35 -18.93
C SER A 2 -0.42 -25.88 -18.35
N THR A 3 -0.58 -25.91 -17.04
CA THR A 3 -1.72 -25.35 -16.32
C THR A 3 -1.95 -23.90 -16.79
N LYS A 4 -3.19 -23.58 -17.20
CA LYS A 4 -3.53 -22.22 -17.64
C LYS A 4 -3.54 -21.30 -16.42
N VAL A 5 -2.87 -20.15 -16.53
CA VAL A 5 -2.85 -19.14 -15.45
C VAL A 5 -4.27 -18.64 -15.15
N LEU A 6 -5.09 -18.47 -16.19
CA LEU A 6 -6.48 -18.06 -16.07
C LEU A 6 -7.35 -18.81 -17.08
N GLU A 7 -8.44 -19.40 -16.61
CA GLU A 7 -9.45 -20.00 -17.48
C GLU A 7 -10.35 -18.94 -18.10
N LYS A 8 -10.87 -19.17 -19.31
CA LYS A 8 -11.73 -18.20 -20.02
C LYS A 8 -12.94 -17.74 -19.19
N LYS A 9 -13.52 -18.63 -18.37
CA LYS A 9 -14.66 -18.34 -17.49
C LYS A 9 -14.35 -17.32 -16.38
N TYR A 10 -13.08 -17.18 -16.00
CA TYR A 10 -12.62 -16.25 -14.97
C TYR A 10 -12.06 -14.94 -15.55
N LEU A 11 -11.98 -14.78 -16.88
CA LEU A 11 -11.35 -13.62 -17.50
C LEU A 11 -12.00 -12.29 -17.08
N VAL A 12 -13.33 -12.19 -17.21
CA VAL A 12 -14.05 -10.96 -16.85
C VAL A 12 -13.98 -10.68 -15.34
N PRO A 13 -14.29 -11.65 -14.43
CA PRO A 13 -14.09 -11.46 -13.00
C PRO A 13 -12.67 -11.02 -12.66
N PHE A 14 -11.65 -11.63 -13.27
CA PHE A 14 -10.27 -11.30 -13.01
C PHE A 14 -9.96 -9.85 -13.40
N ILE A 15 -10.41 -9.37 -14.57
CA ILE A 15 -10.23 -7.98 -15.00
C ILE A 15 -10.92 -7.02 -14.03
N LEU A 16 -12.17 -7.30 -13.66
CA LEU A 16 -12.93 -6.45 -12.74
C LEU A 16 -12.23 -6.33 -11.39
N ILE A 17 -11.80 -7.45 -10.80
CA ILE A 17 -11.11 -7.45 -9.51
C ILE A 17 -9.71 -6.84 -9.62
N THR A 18 -9.02 -7.05 -10.75
CA THR A 18 -7.73 -6.42 -11.04
C THR A 18 -7.84 -4.89 -11.07
N SER A 19 -8.92 -4.35 -11.63
CA SER A 19 -9.17 -2.90 -11.65
C SER A 19 -9.28 -2.29 -10.25
N LEU A 20 -9.74 -3.06 -9.26
CA LEU A 20 -9.84 -2.62 -7.86
C LEU A 20 -8.48 -2.33 -7.25
N PHE A 21 -7.45 -3.10 -7.62
CA PHE A 21 -6.09 -2.87 -7.14
C PHE A 21 -5.52 -1.53 -7.63
N ALA A 22 -5.87 -1.11 -8.85
CA ALA A 22 -5.49 0.20 -9.37
C ALA A 22 -6.24 1.34 -8.65
N LEU A 23 -7.55 1.19 -8.42
CA LEU A 23 -8.33 2.17 -7.65
C LEU A 23 -7.82 2.35 -6.23
N TRP A 24 -7.37 1.26 -5.61
CA TRP A 24 -6.74 1.33 -4.30
C TRP A 24 -5.38 2.03 -4.38
N GLY A 25 -4.49 1.64 -5.29
CA GLY A 25 -3.20 2.31 -5.45
C GLY A 25 -3.36 3.83 -5.62
N PHE A 26 -4.35 4.24 -6.42
CA PHE A 26 -4.71 5.65 -6.58
C PHE A 26 -5.08 6.33 -5.26
N ALA A 27 -6.02 5.76 -4.48
CA ALA A 27 -6.43 6.35 -3.20
C ALA A 27 -5.30 6.44 -2.16
N ASN A 28 -4.41 5.45 -2.13
CA ASN A 28 -3.28 5.47 -1.23
C ASN A 28 -2.37 6.66 -1.52
N ASP A 29 -1.98 6.80 -2.77
CA ASP A 29 -0.94 7.77 -3.13
C ASP A 29 -1.45 9.20 -3.39
N ILE A 30 -2.76 9.38 -3.63
CA ILE A 30 -3.35 10.72 -3.60
C ILE A 30 -3.43 11.27 -2.16
N THR A 31 -3.54 10.40 -1.15
CA THR A 31 -3.68 10.78 0.26
C THR A 31 -2.34 11.20 0.88
N ASN A 32 -1.24 10.56 0.50
CA ASN A 32 0.08 10.80 1.08
C ASN A 32 0.51 12.29 1.17
N PRO A 33 0.43 13.10 0.10
CA PRO A 33 0.79 14.51 0.17
C PRO A 33 -0.18 15.37 0.99
N MET A 34 -1.38 14.87 1.30
CA MET A 34 -2.42 15.66 1.96
C MET A 34 -2.07 16.06 3.40
N VAL A 35 -1.17 15.32 4.07
CA VAL A 35 -0.70 15.68 5.43
C VAL A 35 -0.12 17.09 5.45
N ALA A 36 0.83 17.37 4.54
CA ALA A 36 1.49 18.68 4.48
C ALA A 36 0.51 19.79 4.03
N VAL A 37 -0.41 19.44 3.14
CA VAL A 37 -1.45 20.36 2.66
C VAL A 37 -2.38 20.77 3.80
N PHE A 38 -2.93 19.81 4.56
CA PHE A 38 -3.80 20.11 5.69
C PHE A 38 -3.08 20.88 6.80
N GLN A 39 -1.81 20.56 7.06
CA GLN A 39 -0.98 21.31 8.00
C GLN A 39 -0.93 22.81 7.64
N THR A 40 -0.74 23.11 6.35
CA THR A 40 -0.61 24.48 5.86
C THR A 40 -1.96 25.19 5.82
N VAL A 41 -2.93 24.63 5.09
CA VAL A 41 -4.26 25.24 4.83
C VAL A 41 -5.05 25.44 6.13
N MET A 42 -5.05 24.43 7.00
CA MET A 42 -5.81 24.48 8.26
C MET A 42 -5.02 25.09 9.43
N GLU A 43 -3.75 25.48 9.21
CA GLU A 43 -2.84 25.99 10.24
C GLU A 43 -2.77 25.11 11.50
N ILE A 44 -2.81 23.78 11.31
CA ILE A 44 -2.74 22.78 12.37
C ILE A 44 -1.30 22.30 12.57
N PRO A 45 -0.92 21.84 13.78
CA PRO A 45 0.40 21.27 14.00
C PRO A 45 0.59 19.97 13.22
N ALA A 46 1.84 19.65 12.87
CA ALA A 46 2.18 18.42 12.15
C ALA A 46 1.69 17.14 12.86
N SER A 47 1.65 17.13 14.19
CA SER A 47 1.11 16.02 14.98
C SER A 47 -0.38 15.77 14.74
N GLU A 48 -1.14 16.84 14.53
CA GLU A 48 -2.57 16.76 14.22
C GLU A 48 -2.77 16.40 12.75
N ALA A 49 -2.00 16.99 11.83
CA ALA A 49 -2.02 16.61 10.41
C ALA A 49 -1.66 15.12 10.18
N ALA A 50 -0.75 14.57 11.00
CA ALA A 50 -0.39 13.15 10.96
C ALA A 50 -1.57 12.21 11.29
N LEU A 51 -2.67 12.73 11.88
CA LEU A 51 -3.90 11.97 12.05
C LEU A 51 -4.50 11.51 10.73
N VAL A 52 -4.18 12.16 9.60
CA VAL A 52 -4.54 11.69 8.25
C VAL A 52 -3.96 10.29 8.01
N GLN A 53 -2.68 10.09 8.29
CA GLN A 53 -2.03 8.79 8.13
C GLN A 53 -2.52 7.78 9.17
N PHE A 54 -2.73 8.24 10.40
CA PHE A 54 -3.34 7.39 11.43
C PHE A 54 -4.74 6.92 11.03
N ALA A 55 -5.58 7.80 10.47
CA ALA A 55 -6.90 7.44 9.97
C ALA A 55 -6.78 6.49 8.77
N PHE A 56 -5.85 6.75 7.86
CA PHE A 56 -5.62 5.89 6.71
C PHE A 56 -5.25 4.47 7.13
N TYR A 57 -4.14 4.28 7.84
CA TYR A 57 -3.67 2.97 8.29
C TYR A 57 -4.53 2.36 9.40
N GLY A 58 -5.09 3.16 10.29
CA GLY A 58 -5.99 2.71 11.34
C GLY A 58 -7.27 2.09 10.78
N GLY A 59 -7.80 2.60 9.67
CA GLY A 59 -8.95 2.00 8.99
C GLY A 59 -8.64 0.62 8.40
N TYR A 60 -7.43 0.42 7.83
CA TYR A 60 -6.98 -0.91 7.40
C TYR A 60 -6.96 -1.90 8.55
N GLY A 61 -6.33 -1.53 9.66
CA GLY A 61 -6.18 -2.43 10.80
C GLY A 61 -7.51 -2.79 11.46
N THR A 62 -8.36 -1.80 11.71
CA THR A 62 -9.61 -2.01 12.46
C THR A 62 -10.68 -2.78 11.69
N MET A 63 -10.75 -2.62 10.37
CA MET A 63 -11.78 -3.26 9.55
C MET A 63 -11.34 -4.55 8.86
N ALA A 64 -10.06 -4.93 8.90
CA ALA A 64 -9.59 -6.20 8.34
C ALA A 64 -10.34 -7.42 8.93
N ILE A 65 -10.42 -7.55 10.25
CA ILE A 65 -11.13 -8.68 10.89
C ILE A 65 -12.64 -8.64 10.60
N PRO A 66 -13.36 -7.51 10.80
CA PRO A 66 -14.76 -7.40 10.39
C PRO A 66 -15.00 -7.77 8.92
N ALA A 67 -14.11 -7.34 8.01
CA ALA A 67 -14.18 -7.67 6.60
C ALA A 67 -14.06 -9.17 6.35
N ALA A 68 -13.10 -9.83 7.01
CA ALA A 68 -12.93 -11.27 6.93
C ALA A 68 -14.16 -12.03 7.42
N LEU A 69 -14.71 -11.63 8.57
CA LEU A 69 -15.91 -12.23 9.15
C LEU A 69 -17.14 -12.04 8.26
N PHE A 70 -17.27 -10.88 7.62
CA PHE A 70 -18.35 -10.62 6.69
C PHE A 70 -18.20 -11.47 5.42
N ALA A 71 -17.00 -11.52 4.85
CA ALA A 71 -16.72 -12.28 3.63
C ALA A 71 -16.88 -13.79 3.83
N SER A 72 -16.49 -14.31 4.99
CA SER A 72 -16.67 -15.73 5.34
C SER A 72 -18.13 -16.09 5.58
N ARG A 73 -18.92 -15.18 6.16
CA ARG A 73 -20.34 -15.39 6.41
C ARG A 73 -21.20 -15.33 5.15
N TYR A 74 -20.86 -14.44 4.21
CA TYR A 74 -21.67 -14.18 3.02
C TYR A 74 -21.00 -14.68 1.73
N SER A 75 -20.01 -13.96 1.23
CA SER A 75 -19.16 -14.34 0.09
C SER A 75 -18.08 -13.28 -0.16
N TYR A 76 -17.06 -13.62 -0.96
CA TYR A 76 -16.09 -12.64 -1.46
C TYR A 76 -16.77 -11.48 -2.21
N LYS A 77 -17.72 -11.77 -3.11
CA LYS A 77 -18.45 -10.72 -3.85
C LYS A 77 -19.19 -9.79 -2.88
N ALA A 78 -19.86 -10.32 -1.87
CA ALA A 78 -20.56 -9.50 -0.88
C ALA A 78 -19.59 -8.55 -0.15
N GLY A 79 -18.42 -9.05 0.26
CA GLY A 79 -17.40 -8.21 0.89
C GLY A 79 -16.83 -7.14 -0.05
N ILE A 80 -16.60 -7.46 -1.32
CA ILE A 80 -16.18 -6.47 -2.34
C ILE A 80 -17.25 -5.39 -2.52
N MET A 81 -18.53 -5.76 -2.61
CA MET A 81 -19.64 -4.81 -2.76
C MET A 81 -19.73 -3.86 -1.56
N LEU A 82 -19.64 -4.39 -0.34
CA LEU A 82 -19.66 -3.56 0.88
C LEU A 82 -18.43 -2.65 0.95
N GLY A 83 -17.25 -3.15 0.57
CA GLY A 83 -16.03 -2.36 0.49
C GLY A 83 -16.16 -1.19 -0.49
N LEU A 84 -16.69 -1.43 -1.69
CA LEU A 84 -16.94 -0.38 -2.69
C LEU A 84 -17.97 0.65 -2.22
N VAL A 85 -19.02 0.24 -1.50
CA VAL A 85 -20.00 1.16 -0.90
C VAL A 85 -19.34 2.06 0.15
N LEU A 86 -18.59 1.48 1.08
CA LEU A 86 -17.87 2.23 2.12
C LEU A 86 -16.86 3.20 1.50
N TYR A 87 -16.12 2.75 0.49
CA TYR A 87 -15.18 3.57 -0.26
C TYR A 87 -15.90 4.76 -0.92
N ALA A 88 -16.98 4.53 -1.68
CA ALA A 88 -17.74 5.61 -2.30
C ALA A 88 -18.32 6.59 -1.27
N ILE A 89 -18.84 6.09 -0.14
CA ILE A 89 -19.35 6.95 0.95
C ILE A 89 -18.23 7.82 1.51
N GLY A 90 -17.09 7.22 1.87
CA GLY A 90 -15.95 7.97 2.39
C GLY A 90 -15.46 9.04 1.42
N ALA A 91 -15.38 8.71 0.13
CA ALA A 91 -15.02 9.63 -0.93
C ALA A 91 -16.00 10.81 -1.08
N PHE A 92 -17.32 10.55 -1.07
CA PHE A 92 -18.32 11.63 -1.15
C PHE A 92 -18.41 12.47 0.12
N LEU A 93 -18.04 11.94 1.30
CA LEU A 93 -17.99 12.71 2.54
C LEU A 93 -16.87 13.78 2.55
N PHE A 94 -15.94 13.78 1.60
CA PHE A 94 -15.04 14.92 1.39
C PHE A 94 -15.81 16.18 0.98
N TRP A 95 -16.97 16.05 0.35
CA TRP A 95 -17.80 17.20 -0.03
C TRP A 95 -18.30 18.01 1.17
N PRO A 96 -19.04 17.42 2.13
CA PRO A 96 -19.43 18.14 3.34
C PRO A 96 -18.21 18.53 4.18
N ALA A 97 -17.14 17.74 4.22
CA ALA A 97 -15.93 18.08 4.98
C ALA A 97 -15.29 19.40 4.48
N ALA A 98 -15.16 19.57 3.15
CA ALA A 98 -14.67 20.80 2.55
C ALA A 98 -15.65 21.96 2.72
N LYS A 99 -16.95 21.72 2.58
CA LYS A 99 -17.97 22.77 2.76
C LYS A 99 -17.99 23.37 4.16
N TYR A 100 -17.75 22.56 5.19
CA TYR A 100 -17.72 23.00 6.58
C TYR A 100 -16.31 23.36 7.07
N GLU A 101 -15.28 23.12 6.27
CA GLU A 101 -13.87 23.37 6.59
C GLU A 101 -13.40 22.72 7.91
N VAL A 102 -14.00 21.58 8.28
CA VAL A 102 -13.68 20.88 9.54
C VAL A 102 -12.71 19.73 9.28
N PHE A 103 -11.47 19.88 9.76
CA PHE A 103 -10.42 18.86 9.63
C PHE A 103 -10.84 17.46 10.12
N ASN A 104 -11.49 17.38 11.29
CA ASN A 104 -12.00 16.12 11.83
C ASN A 104 -13.02 15.43 10.92
N PHE A 105 -13.78 16.20 10.12
CA PHE A 105 -14.70 15.60 9.17
C PHE A 105 -13.93 14.94 8.03
N PHE A 106 -12.86 15.58 7.51
CA PHE A 106 -11.96 14.94 6.53
C PHE A 106 -11.35 13.64 7.08
N LEU A 107 -10.94 13.63 8.36
CA LEU A 107 -10.43 12.41 9.00
C LEU A 107 -11.46 11.29 9.03
N ILE A 108 -12.71 11.59 9.40
CA ILE A 108 -13.80 10.58 9.40
C ILE A 108 -14.08 10.09 7.97
N SER A 109 -14.11 10.99 7.00
CA SER A 109 -14.29 10.65 5.58
C SER A 109 -13.20 9.70 5.10
N LEU A 110 -11.95 10.00 5.42
CA LEU A 110 -10.81 9.16 5.10
C LEU A 110 -10.85 7.81 5.81
N TYR A 111 -11.27 7.78 7.09
CA TYR A 111 -11.41 6.57 7.88
C TYR A 111 -12.46 5.61 7.29
N ILE A 112 -13.61 6.15 6.86
CA ILE A 112 -14.66 5.37 6.19
C ILE A 112 -14.19 4.89 4.81
N LEU A 113 -13.45 5.74 4.08
CA LEU A 113 -12.86 5.36 2.80
C LEU A 113 -11.90 4.18 2.99
N THR A 114 -11.04 4.22 4.00
CA THR A 114 -10.07 3.15 4.29
C THR A 114 -10.72 1.89 4.84
N PHE A 115 -11.87 1.98 5.50
CA PHE A 115 -12.70 0.79 5.75
C PHE A 115 -13.08 0.08 4.45
N GLY A 116 -13.47 0.85 3.43
CA GLY A 116 -13.74 0.32 2.10
C GLY A 116 -12.53 -0.41 1.51
N LEU A 117 -11.35 0.21 1.59
CA LEU A 117 -10.09 -0.40 1.13
C LEU A 117 -9.74 -1.68 1.90
N ALA A 118 -9.91 -1.70 3.22
CA ALA A 118 -9.68 -2.88 4.05
C ALA A 118 -10.56 -4.07 3.64
N PHE A 119 -11.83 -3.80 3.32
CA PHE A 119 -12.75 -4.79 2.79
C PHE A 119 -12.32 -5.31 1.42
N LEU A 120 -11.96 -4.41 0.50
CA LEU A 120 -11.48 -4.79 -0.81
C LEU A 120 -10.21 -5.64 -0.72
N GLU A 121 -9.26 -5.26 0.14
CA GLU A 121 -8.01 -5.99 0.29
C GLU A 121 -8.20 -7.38 0.91
N THR A 122 -9.01 -7.47 1.98
CA THR A 122 -9.27 -8.72 2.68
C THR A 122 -10.05 -9.72 1.81
N THR A 123 -10.75 -9.25 0.77
CA THR A 123 -11.59 -10.11 -0.08
C THR A 123 -11.07 -10.31 -1.51
N ALA A 124 -10.52 -9.28 -2.14
CA ALA A 124 -10.02 -9.35 -3.52
C ALA A 124 -8.80 -10.26 -3.64
N ASN A 125 -7.84 -10.19 -2.71
CA ASN A 125 -6.63 -11.01 -2.78
C ASN A 125 -6.97 -12.52 -2.68
N PRO A 126 -7.74 -13.00 -1.67
CA PRO A 126 -8.13 -14.41 -1.61
C PRO A 126 -9.02 -14.82 -2.78
N TYR A 127 -9.88 -13.92 -3.28
CA TYR A 127 -10.73 -14.22 -4.43
C TYR A 127 -9.89 -14.49 -5.69
N ILE A 128 -8.87 -13.68 -5.97
CA ILE A 128 -7.92 -13.91 -7.08
C ILE A 128 -7.15 -15.23 -6.91
N LEU A 129 -6.69 -15.51 -5.69
CA LEU A 129 -5.97 -16.76 -5.40
C LEU A 129 -6.85 -17.99 -5.69
N ALA A 130 -8.13 -17.92 -5.30
CA ALA A 130 -9.08 -19.01 -5.48
C ALA A 130 -9.66 -19.13 -6.91
N MET A 131 -9.36 -18.20 -7.83
CA MET A 131 -9.80 -18.27 -9.24
C MET A 131 -9.01 -19.30 -10.06
N GLY A 132 -9.47 -20.55 -10.13
CA GLY A 132 -8.87 -21.56 -11.01
C GLY A 132 -7.81 -22.39 -10.30
N ASP A 133 -6.75 -22.80 -11.00
CA ASP A 133 -5.83 -23.80 -10.48
C ASP A 133 -4.93 -23.25 -9.34
N PRO A 134 -4.84 -23.92 -8.17
CA PRO A 134 -3.99 -23.51 -7.05
C PRO A 134 -2.51 -23.32 -7.41
N GLN A 135 -1.96 -24.12 -8.34
CA GLN A 135 -0.53 -24.04 -8.73
C GLN A 135 -0.16 -22.70 -9.35
N THR A 136 -1.14 -21.97 -9.91
CA THR A 136 -0.93 -20.66 -10.54
C THR A 136 -1.51 -19.51 -9.71
N ALA A 137 -2.01 -19.77 -8.50
CA ALA A 137 -2.64 -18.78 -7.63
C ALA A 137 -1.74 -17.59 -7.33
N THR A 138 -0.55 -17.83 -6.78
CA THR A 138 0.40 -16.75 -6.44
C THR A 138 0.80 -15.94 -7.68
N ARG A 139 0.90 -16.59 -8.84
CA ARG A 139 1.19 -15.92 -10.12
C ARG A 139 0.04 -15.04 -10.60
N ARG A 140 -1.22 -15.50 -10.49
CA ARG A 140 -2.41 -14.69 -10.77
C ARG A 140 -2.47 -13.47 -9.87
N LEU A 141 -2.21 -13.65 -8.57
CA LEU A 141 -2.20 -12.56 -7.61
C LEU A 141 -1.13 -11.52 -7.95
N ASN A 142 0.09 -11.97 -8.26
CA ASN A 142 1.17 -11.10 -8.72
C ASN A 142 0.77 -10.30 -9.97
N PHE A 143 0.16 -10.96 -10.96
CA PHE A 143 -0.30 -10.28 -12.18
C PHE A 143 -1.39 -9.23 -11.91
N ALA A 144 -2.37 -9.54 -11.07
CA ALA A 144 -3.41 -8.57 -10.69
C ALA A 144 -2.79 -7.38 -9.91
N GLN A 145 -1.88 -7.66 -8.99
CA GLN A 145 -1.18 -6.66 -8.19
C GLN A 145 -0.13 -5.86 -8.97
N SER A 146 0.20 -6.22 -10.21
CA SER A 146 0.99 -5.36 -11.12
C SER A 146 0.25 -4.08 -11.50
N PHE A 147 -1.09 -4.06 -11.39
CA PHE A 147 -1.89 -2.87 -11.67
C PHE A 147 -2.02 -1.93 -10.47
N ASN A 148 -1.68 -2.38 -9.26
CA ASN A 148 -1.71 -1.52 -8.08
C ASN A 148 -0.73 -0.34 -8.19
N PRO A 149 0.57 -0.52 -8.51
CA PRO A 149 1.48 0.61 -8.61
C PRO A 149 1.21 1.52 -9.83
N LEU A 150 0.54 1.00 -10.87
CA LEU A 150 0.05 1.85 -11.97
C LEU A 150 -1.03 2.82 -11.47
N GLY A 151 -1.91 2.33 -10.59
CA GLY A 151 -2.86 3.16 -9.86
C GLY A 151 -2.16 4.20 -8.98
N SER A 152 -1.14 3.78 -8.22
CA SER A 152 -0.31 4.66 -7.38
C SER A 152 0.33 5.81 -8.15
N ILE A 153 0.96 5.53 -9.30
CA ILE A 153 1.53 6.58 -10.15
C ILE A 153 0.46 7.57 -10.62
N THR A 154 -0.72 7.07 -10.99
CA THR A 154 -1.83 7.92 -11.41
C THR A 154 -2.31 8.80 -10.24
N GLY A 155 -2.38 8.26 -9.02
CA GLY A 155 -2.71 9.00 -7.81
C GLY A 155 -1.70 10.10 -7.48
N MET A 156 -0.39 9.78 -7.52
CA MET A 156 0.67 10.78 -7.34
C MET A 156 0.66 11.85 -8.43
N PHE A 157 0.37 11.47 -9.68
CA PHE A 157 0.29 12.42 -10.79
C PHE A 157 -0.88 13.40 -10.57
N VAL A 158 -2.07 12.90 -10.23
CA VAL A 158 -3.22 13.74 -9.90
C VAL A 158 -2.92 14.63 -8.70
N ALA A 159 -2.35 14.09 -7.63
CA ALA A 159 -1.98 14.90 -6.47
C ALA A 159 -0.99 16.02 -6.84
N SER A 160 0.08 15.70 -7.57
CA SER A 160 1.12 16.69 -7.89
C SER A 160 0.73 17.71 -8.95
N GLN A 161 -0.01 17.31 -9.99
CA GLN A 161 -0.30 18.15 -11.16
C GLN A 161 -1.68 18.80 -11.15
N LEU A 162 -2.63 18.26 -10.37
CA LEU A 162 -3.97 18.82 -10.27
C LEU A 162 -4.20 19.45 -8.91
N VAL A 163 -3.74 18.83 -7.81
CA VAL A 163 -3.97 19.40 -6.48
C VAL A 163 -2.88 20.40 -6.13
N LEU A 164 -1.63 19.95 -5.96
CA LEU A 164 -0.56 20.76 -5.39
C LEU A 164 -0.23 22.02 -6.20
N THR A 165 -0.28 21.96 -7.53
CA THR A 165 -0.04 23.10 -8.44
C THR A 165 -1.11 24.18 -8.36
N ASN A 166 -2.32 23.83 -7.93
CA ASN A 166 -3.43 24.76 -7.83
C ASN A 166 -3.59 25.34 -6.41
N LEU A 167 -2.87 24.82 -5.41
CA LEU A 167 -2.97 25.32 -4.03
C LEU A 167 -2.45 26.75 -3.91
N GLU A 168 -3.30 27.65 -3.44
CA GLU A 168 -2.90 29.03 -3.19
C GLU A 168 -2.13 29.17 -1.87
N SER A 169 -2.36 28.26 -0.91
CA SER A 169 -1.67 28.23 0.37
C SER A 169 -0.19 27.85 0.28
N ASP A 170 0.24 27.13 -0.77
CA ASP A 170 1.65 26.76 -0.99
C ASP A 170 2.42 27.82 -1.81
N LYS A 171 1.81 28.97 -2.13
CA LYS A 171 2.53 30.09 -2.77
C LYS A 171 3.63 30.60 -1.84
N ARG A 172 4.85 30.71 -2.39
CA ARG A 172 6.06 31.11 -1.66
C ARG A 172 6.61 32.44 -2.15
N ASP A 173 7.22 33.20 -1.25
CA ASP A 173 7.93 34.42 -1.58
C ASP A 173 9.28 34.12 -2.28
N ALA A 174 10.00 35.17 -2.69
CA ALA A 174 11.31 35.03 -3.31
C ALA A 174 12.38 34.39 -2.39
N ALA A 175 12.13 34.35 -1.08
CA ALA A 175 12.97 33.71 -0.09
C ALA A 175 12.54 32.26 0.22
N GLY A 176 11.46 31.76 -0.40
CA GLY A 176 10.95 30.41 -0.22
C GLY A 176 10.00 30.22 0.97
N ASN A 177 9.65 31.29 1.68
CA ASN A 177 8.72 31.24 2.81
C ASN A 177 7.28 31.20 2.32
N LEU A 178 6.42 30.49 3.05
CA LEU A 178 4.98 30.44 2.77
C LEU A 178 4.35 31.81 2.97
N ILE A 179 3.71 32.33 1.92
CA ILE A 179 3.00 33.62 1.97
C ILE A 179 1.74 33.47 2.82
N PHE A 180 1.09 32.31 2.79
CA PHE A 180 -0.20 32.06 3.42
C PHE A 180 -0.30 32.52 4.89
N HIS A 181 0.73 32.26 5.70
CA HIS A 181 0.73 32.61 7.13
C HIS A 181 0.84 34.12 7.40
N THR A 182 1.24 34.92 6.41
CA THR A 182 1.37 36.38 6.55
C THR A 182 0.14 37.16 6.06
N LEU A 183 -0.81 36.46 5.43
CA LEU A 183 -2.05 37.05 4.91
C LEU A 183 -3.05 37.40 6.02
N SER A 184 -3.98 38.29 5.70
CA SER A 184 -5.09 38.60 6.60
C SER A 184 -6.05 37.40 6.72
N GLU A 185 -6.76 37.29 7.84
CA GLU A 185 -7.74 36.19 8.03
C GLU A 185 -8.82 36.16 6.95
N ALA A 186 -9.23 37.31 6.40
CA ALA A 186 -10.20 37.37 5.30
C ALA A 186 -9.68 36.74 4.00
N GLU A 187 -8.40 36.97 3.67
CA GLU A 187 -7.75 36.35 2.50
C GLU A 187 -7.54 34.86 2.74
N LYS A 188 -7.10 34.47 3.94
CA LYS A 188 -6.94 33.06 4.31
C LYS A 188 -8.23 32.28 4.19
N MET A 189 -9.37 32.84 4.60
CA MET A 189 -10.67 32.17 4.46
C MET A 189 -10.99 31.83 2.99
N GLY A 190 -10.78 32.78 2.07
CA GLY A 190 -10.99 32.54 0.64
C GLY A 190 -10.07 31.44 0.09
N ILE A 191 -8.79 31.48 0.47
CA ILE A 191 -7.79 30.47 0.08
C ILE A 191 -8.14 29.09 0.68
N ARG A 192 -8.58 29.02 1.95
CA ARG A 192 -9.01 27.76 2.57
C ARG A 192 -10.17 27.15 1.81
N THR A 193 -11.22 27.91 1.52
CA THR A 193 -12.37 27.40 0.75
C THR A 193 -11.94 26.89 -0.62
N HIS A 194 -11.04 27.61 -1.31
CA HIS A 194 -10.48 27.21 -2.59
C HIS A 194 -9.64 25.92 -2.51
N ASP A 195 -8.61 25.91 -1.66
CA ASP A 195 -7.67 24.80 -1.56
C ASP A 195 -8.35 23.51 -1.06
N LEU A 196 -9.34 23.62 -0.17
CA LEU A 196 -10.12 22.46 0.26
C LEU A 196 -11.02 21.92 -0.85
N ALA A 197 -11.46 22.75 -1.80
CA ALA A 197 -12.14 22.28 -3.01
C ALA A 197 -11.17 21.55 -3.96
N GLU A 198 -9.95 22.06 -4.15
CA GLU A 198 -8.90 21.39 -4.94
C GLU A 198 -8.55 20.00 -4.36
N ILE A 199 -8.55 19.87 -3.02
CA ILE A 199 -8.39 18.56 -2.36
C ILE A 199 -9.63 17.68 -2.54
N ARG A 200 -10.83 18.23 -2.34
CA ARG A 200 -12.11 17.49 -2.40
C ARG A 200 -12.35 16.86 -3.78
N ASP A 201 -12.16 17.62 -4.84
CA ASP A 201 -12.67 17.29 -6.17
C ASP A 201 -12.12 15.96 -6.71
N PRO A 202 -10.81 15.65 -6.59
CA PRO A 202 -10.29 14.33 -6.94
C PRO A 202 -10.91 13.18 -6.15
N TYR A 203 -11.18 13.35 -4.85
CA TYR A 203 -11.84 12.31 -4.05
C TYR A 203 -13.30 12.12 -4.47
N VAL A 204 -14.03 13.21 -4.76
CA VAL A 204 -15.42 13.12 -5.24
C VAL A 204 -15.47 12.46 -6.62
N ALA A 205 -14.56 12.81 -7.53
CA ALA A 205 -14.42 12.17 -8.84
C ALA A 205 -14.12 10.67 -8.70
N LEU A 206 -13.21 10.30 -7.79
CA LEU A 206 -12.93 8.92 -7.42
C LEU A 206 -14.18 8.19 -6.90
N GLY A 207 -15.00 8.86 -6.08
CA GLY A 207 -16.28 8.33 -5.61
C GLY A 207 -17.21 7.91 -6.76
N PHE A 208 -17.33 8.73 -7.81
CA PHE A 208 -18.10 8.37 -9.00
C PHE A 208 -17.51 7.18 -9.76
N VAL A 209 -16.19 7.10 -9.90
CA VAL A 209 -15.52 5.94 -10.53
C VAL A 209 -15.78 4.67 -9.73
N VAL A 210 -15.69 4.74 -8.39
CA VAL A 210 -15.97 3.62 -7.49
C VAL A 210 -17.43 3.18 -7.59
N VAL A 211 -18.39 4.11 -7.69
CA VAL A 211 -19.81 3.79 -7.92
C VAL A 211 -20.02 3.11 -9.27
N ALA A 212 -19.36 3.57 -10.33
CA ALA A 212 -19.45 2.91 -11.63
C ALA A 212 -18.97 1.46 -11.55
N VAL A 213 -17.83 1.22 -10.89
CA VAL A 213 -17.29 -0.14 -10.67
C VAL A 213 -18.21 -0.98 -9.77
N LEU A 214 -18.80 -0.39 -8.72
CA LEU A 214 -19.80 -1.02 -7.87
C LEU A 214 -21.00 -1.51 -8.67
N VAL A 215 -21.54 -0.67 -9.56
CA VAL A 215 -22.67 -1.04 -10.43
C VAL A 215 -22.27 -2.17 -11.38
N ILE A 216 -21.10 -2.08 -12.03
CA ILE A 216 -20.62 -3.11 -12.96
C ILE A 216 -20.47 -4.47 -12.24
N ILE A 217 -19.80 -4.50 -11.09
CA ILE A 217 -19.60 -5.73 -10.30
C ILE A 217 -20.94 -6.24 -9.74
N GLY A 218 -21.82 -5.34 -9.32
CA GLY A 218 -23.15 -5.66 -8.82
C GLY A 218 -23.98 -6.42 -9.86
N LEU A 219 -24.06 -5.88 -11.06
CA LEU A 219 -24.81 -6.45 -12.19
C LEU A 219 -24.17 -7.73 -12.76
N TYR A 220 -22.84 -7.86 -12.69
CA TYR A 220 -22.16 -9.03 -13.22
C TYR A 220 -22.31 -10.26 -12.30
N LYS A 221 -22.79 -11.37 -12.86
CA LYS A 221 -22.86 -12.65 -12.16
C LYS A 221 -21.47 -13.28 -12.07
N MET A 222 -20.77 -12.99 -10.97
CA MET A 222 -19.46 -13.58 -10.71
C MET A 222 -19.59 -15.09 -10.46
N PRO A 223 -18.69 -15.92 -11.00
CA PRO A 223 -18.64 -17.33 -10.67
C PRO A 223 -18.54 -17.50 -9.16
N ALA A 224 -19.38 -18.37 -8.60
CA ALA A 224 -19.26 -18.77 -7.21
C ALA A 224 -17.94 -19.51 -7.03
N VAL A 225 -16.91 -18.78 -6.61
CA VAL A 225 -15.73 -19.40 -6.04
C VAL A 225 -16.17 -19.82 -4.65
N LYS A 226 -16.41 -21.12 -4.47
CA LYS A 226 -16.80 -21.67 -3.18
C LYS A 226 -15.74 -21.25 -2.18
N VAL A 227 -16.09 -20.38 -1.24
CA VAL A 227 -15.56 -20.51 0.12
C VAL A 227 -16.04 -21.92 0.49
N GLU A 228 -15.14 -22.93 0.51
CA GLU A 228 -15.52 -24.32 0.83
C GLU A 228 -16.48 -24.27 2.02
N GLU A 229 -17.62 -24.96 1.91
CA GLU A 229 -18.74 -24.87 2.86
C GLU A 229 -18.21 -24.70 4.27
N VAL A 230 -18.36 -23.48 4.79
CA VAL A 230 -17.97 -23.13 6.14
C VAL A 230 -18.84 -23.99 7.04
N ALA A 231 -18.31 -25.13 7.49
CA ALA A 231 -18.64 -25.58 8.82
C ALA A 231 -18.45 -24.33 9.68
N ARG A 232 -19.46 -23.93 10.46
CA ARG A 232 -19.43 -22.69 11.25
C ARG A 232 -18.32 -22.77 12.30
N ILE A 233 -17.06 -22.69 11.89
CA ILE A 233 -15.90 -22.66 12.76
C ILE A 233 -15.98 -21.33 13.46
N SER A 234 -15.96 -21.39 14.79
CA SER A 234 -15.93 -20.17 15.59
C SER A 234 -14.66 -19.38 15.29
N PHE A 235 -14.73 -18.05 15.34
CA PHE A 235 -13.56 -17.18 15.15
C PHE A 235 -12.34 -17.63 15.97
N LYS A 236 -12.57 -18.04 17.23
CA LYS A 236 -11.52 -18.52 18.14
C LYS A 236 -10.81 -19.77 17.62
N GLU A 237 -11.56 -20.69 17.02
CA GLU A 237 -11.00 -21.92 16.46
C GLU A 237 -10.23 -21.65 15.16
N SER A 238 -10.77 -20.85 14.24
CA SER A 238 -10.04 -20.44 13.03
C SER A 238 -8.74 -19.71 13.38
N PHE A 239 -8.79 -18.79 14.35
CA PHE A 239 -7.61 -18.07 14.82
C PHE A 239 -6.58 -19.00 15.47
N GLY A 240 -7.03 -19.93 16.32
CA GLY A 240 -6.16 -20.94 16.94
C GLY A 240 -5.45 -21.82 15.91
N ARG A 241 -6.16 -22.27 14.87
CA ARG A 241 -5.58 -23.04 13.75
C ARG A 241 -4.56 -22.23 12.96
N LEU A 242 -4.83 -20.95 12.69
CA LEU A 242 -3.91 -20.07 11.98
C LEU A 242 -2.58 -19.91 12.71
N ILE A 243 -2.60 -19.67 14.02
CA ILE A 243 -1.37 -19.51 14.84
C ILE A 243 -0.51 -20.78 14.85
N GLN A 244 -1.13 -21.96 14.77
CA GLN A 244 -0.42 -23.24 14.70
C GLN A 244 0.26 -23.47 13.34
N LYS A 245 -0.25 -22.85 12.26
CA LYS A 245 0.34 -22.95 10.91
C LYS A 245 1.56 -22.04 10.79
N ALA A 246 2.75 -22.65 10.90
CA ALA A 246 4.03 -21.92 10.83
C ALA A 246 4.18 -21.10 9.53
N LYS A 247 3.81 -21.66 8.37
CA LYS A 247 3.85 -20.98 7.05
C LYS A 247 3.04 -19.68 7.06
N TYR A 248 1.88 -19.67 7.73
CA TYR A 248 1.03 -18.49 7.86
C TYR A 248 1.61 -17.49 8.86
N ARG A 249 1.93 -17.93 10.09
CA ARG A 249 2.46 -17.04 11.15
C ARG A 249 3.74 -16.33 10.71
N GLU A 250 4.68 -17.06 10.13
CA GLU A 250 5.91 -16.48 9.60
C GLU A 250 5.63 -15.55 8.40
N GLY A 251 4.59 -15.84 7.62
CA GLY A 251 4.14 -14.98 6.52
C GLY A 251 3.58 -13.64 6.99
N VAL A 252 2.77 -13.60 8.05
CA VAL A 252 2.29 -12.35 8.67
C VAL A 252 3.48 -11.52 9.17
N ILE A 253 4.46 -12.16 9.81
CA ILE A 253 5.68 -11.49 10.27
C ILE A 253 6.45 -10.93 9.06
N ALA A 254 6.72 -11.76 8.04
CA ALA A 254 7.42 -11.32 6.83
C ALA A 254 6.69 -10.16 6.12
N GLN A 255 5.35 -10.15 6.16
CA GLN A 255 4.53 -9.08 5.59
C GLN A 255 4.71 -7.75 6.33
N VAL A 256 4.79 -7.76 7.68
CA VAL A 256 5.10 -6.56 8.49
C VAL A 256 6.45 -5.99 8.08
N PHE A 257 7.48 -6.83 8.05
CA PHE A 257 8.83 -6.41 7.67
C PHE A 257 8.91 -5.93 6.21
N TYR A 258 8.20 -6.58 5.29
CA TYR A 258 8.15 -6.15 3.89
C TYR A 258 7.51 -4.76 3.74
N VAL A 259 6.35 -4.54 4.36
CA VAL A 259 5.68 -3.22 4.29
C VAL A 259 6.57 -2.15 4.90
N GLY A 260 7.24 -2.48 6.01
CA GLY A 260 8.26 -1.63 6.61
C GLY A 260 9.35 -1.22 5.63
N VAL A 261 10.01 -2.18 4.96
CA VAL A 261 11.04 -1.91 3.93
C VAL A 261 10.50 -0.98 2.86
N GLN A 262 9.31 -1.28 2.31
CA GLN A 262 8.75 -0.52 1.21
C GLN A 262 8.56 0.95 1.59
N ILE A 263 7.91 1.22 2.72
CA ILE A 263 7.63 2.59 3.16
C ILE A 263 8.95 3.29 3.50
N MET A 264 9.84 2.64 4.24
CA MET A 264 11.16 3.18 4.61
C MET A 264 12.01 3.55 3.38
N CYS A 265 12.18 2.61 2.45
CA CYS A 265 12.99 2.83 1.26
C CYS A 265 12.46 3.97 0.40
N TRP A 266 11.15 4.03 0.14
CA TRP A 266 10.59 5.09 -0.69
C TRP A 266 10.52 6.45 0.00
N THR A 267 10.16 6.47 1.28
CA THR A 267 10.08 7.71 2.06
C THR A 267 11.43 8.41 2.07
N PHE A 268 12.51 7.67 2.32
CA PHE A 268 13.83 8.26 2.55
C PHE A 268 14.73 8.36 1.30
N ILE A 269 14.23 8.06 0.10
CA ILE A 269 14.96 8.36 -1.16
C ILE A 269 15.26 9.86 -1.28
N VAL A 270 14.26 10.71 -0.99
CA VAL A 270 14.39 12.16 -1.15
C VAL A 270 15.41 12.71 -0.15
N GLN A 271 15.33 12.33 1.12
CA GLN A 271 16.26 12.75 2.16
C GLN A 271 17.69 12.24 1.89
N TYR A 272 17.84 11.03 1.34
CA TYR A 272 19.14 10.54 0.89
C TYR A 272 19.71 11.41 -0.24
N ALA A 273 18.88 11.79 -1.21
CA ALA A 273 19.29 12.67 -2.30
C ALA A 273 19.66 14.09 -1.79
N GLU A 274 18.87 14.67 -0.89
CA GLU A 274 19.16 15.98 -0.28
C GLU A 274 20.50 15.99 0.45
N ARG A 275 20.83 14.90 1.18
CA ARG A 275 22.14 14.74 1.83
C ARG A 275 23.30 14.87 0.82
N LEU A 276 23.12 14.37 -0.39
CA LEU A 276 24.12 14.43 -1.46
C LEU A 276 24.20 15.79 -2.15
N GLY A 277 23.36 16.76 -1.75
CA GLY A 277 23.28 18.09 -2.34
C GLY A 277 22.28 18.22 -3.49
N PHE A 278 21.47 17.20 -3.77
CA PHE A 278 20.38 17.31 -4.74
C PHE A 278 19.23 18.13 -4.16
N THR A 279 18.49 18.81 -5.02
CA THR A 279 17.23 19.46 -4.65
C THR A 279 16.14 18.43 -4.34
N LYS A 280 15.11 18.84 -3.59
CA LYS A 280 13.92 17.99 -3.34
C LYS A 280 13.25 17.52 -4.64
N ALA A 281 13.23 18.36 -5.67
CA ALA A 281 12.67 18.02 -6.97
C ALA A 281 13.46 16.91 -7.67
N GLU A 282 14.80 16.98 -7.65
CA GLU A 282 15.66 15.92 -8.14
C GLU A 282 15.52 14.64 -7.32
N GLY A 283 15.45 14.77 -5.98
CA GLY A 283 15.13 13.68 -5.06
C GLY A 283 13.83 12.96 -5.44
N GLN A 284 12.79 13.71 -5.79
CA GLN A 284 11.53 13.14 -6.19
C GLN A 284 11.57 12.49 -7.59
N ASN A 285 12.38 13.01 -8.52
CA ASN A 285 12.64 12.33 -9.79
C ASN A 285 13.28 10.95 -9.57
N PHE A 286 14.19 10.80 -8.60
CA PHE A 286 14.74 9.49 -8.23
C PHE A 286 13.67 8.53 -7.68
N ASN A 287 12.71 9.03 -6.91
CA ASN A 287 11.58 8.22 -6.43
C ASN A 287 10.70 7.74 -7.60
N ILE A 288 10.41 8.61 -8.57
CA ILE A 288 9.69 8.24 -9.80
C ILE A 288 10.43 7.15 -10.58
N ILE A 289 11.76 7.24 -10.70
CA ILE A 289 12.58 6.20 -11.33
C ILE A 289 12.47 4.88 -10.55
N ALA A 290 12.54 4.93 -9.22
CA ALA A 290 12.40 3.76 -8.35
C ALA A 290 11.03 3.07 -8.53
N MET A 291 9.96 3.85 -8.62
CA MET A 291 8.60 3.37 -8.95
C MET A 291 8.53 2.73 -10.34
N GLY A 292 9.16 3.34 -11.36
CA GLY A 292 9.24 2.76 -12.70
C GLY A 292 9.95 1.40 -12.70
N ILE A 293 11.08 1.29 -12.01
CA ILE A 293 11.81 0.03 -11.82
C ILE A 293 10.95 -1.00 -11.07
N PHE A 294 10.21 -0.59 -10.04
CA PHE A 294 9.31 -1.46 -9.29
C PHE A 294 8.24 -2.08 -10.21
N ILE A 295 7.60 -1.28 -11.06
CA ILE A 295 6.58 -1.73 -12.01
C ILE A 295 7.16 -2.71 -13.03
N VAL A 296 8.24 -2.31 -13.71
CA VAL A 296 8.88 -3.13 -14.74
C VAL A 296 9.35 -4.46 -14.13
N SER A 297 9.99 -4.41 -12.97
CA SER A 297 10.43 -5.61 -12.25
C SER A 297 9.26 -6.50 -11.83
N ARG A 298 8.11 -5.92 -11.44
CA ARG A 298 6.91 -6.69 -11.09
C ARG A 298 6.35 -7.48 -12.28
N PHE A 299 6.28 -6.88 -13.47
CA PHE A 299 5.86 -7.60 -14.68
C PHE A 299 6.85 -8.69 -15.11
N ILE A 300 8.15 -8.41 -15.02
CA ILE A 300 9.21 -9.38 -15.33
C ILE A 300 9.15 -10.55 -14.35
N SER A 301 9.14 -10.29 -13.05
CA SER A 301 9.08 -11.33 -12.01
C SER A 301 7.80 -12.17 -12.10
N THR A 302 6.64 -11.55 -12.33
CA THR A 302 5.37 -12.29 -12.58
C THR A 302 5.46 -13.23 -13.78
N SER A 303 6.22 -12.84 -14.81
CA SER A 303 6.47 -13.69 -15.98
C SER A 303 7.43 -14.84 -15.64
N LEU A 304 8.47 -14.57 -14.85
CA LEU A 304 9.43 -15.58 -14.37
C LEU A 304 8.81 -16.63 -13.44
N MET A 305 7.71 -16.31 -12.74
CA MET A 305 6.92 -17.29 -11.96
C MET A 305 6.32 -18.42 -12.80
N LYS A 306 6.38 -18.34 -14.14
CA LYS A 306 6.08 -19.48 -15.01
C LYS A 306 7.11 -20.61 -14.85
N TYR A 307 8.36 -20.25 -14.57
CA TYR A 307 9.52 -21.14 -14.62
C TYR A 307 10.09 -21.41 -13.22
N LEU A 308 9.96 -20.45 -12.31
CA LEU A 308 10.49 -20.52 -10.96
C LEU A 308 9.37 -20.55 -9.93
N LYS A 309 9.59 -21.27 -8.83
CA LYS A 309 8.66 -21.32 -7.69
C LYS A 309 8.63 -19.98 -6.95
N ALA A 310 7.46 -19.61 -6.45
CA ALA A 310 7.23 -18.31 -5.82
C ALA A 310 8.09 -18.11 -4.55
N GLU A 311 8.24 -19.15 -3.73
CA GLU A 311 9.04 -19.14 -2.49
C GLU A 311 10.52 -18.94 -2.78
N PHE A 312 11.02 -19.60 -3.83
CA PHE A 312 12.40 -19.48 -4.27
C PHE A 312 12.69 -18.07 -4.84
N MET A 313 11.76 -17.53 -5.63
CA MET A 313 11.87 -16.16 -6.14
C MET A 313 11.83 -15.13 -5.02
N LEU A 314 10.96 -15.30 -4.02
CA LEU A 314 10.89 -14.45 -2.84
C LEU A 314 12.24 -14.40 -2.11
N MET A 315 12.85 -15.57 -1.89
CA MET A 315 14.17 -15.68 -1.27
C MET A 315 15.25 -14.97 -2.11
N LEU A 316 15.30 -15.21 -3.42
CA LEU A 316 16.30 -14.58 -4.30
C LEU A 316 16.17 -13.05 -4.33
N PHE A 317 14.95 -12.53 -4.44
CA PHE A 317 14.74 -11.09 -4.44
C PHE A 317 15.03 -10.48 -3.07
N ALA A 318 14.74 -11.18 -1.96
CA ALA A 318 15.11 -10.72 -0.63
C ALA A 318 16.63 -10.65 -0.43
N ILE A 319 17.37 -11.62 -0.97
CA ILE A 319 18.84 -11.60 -0.99
C ILE A 319 19.36 -10.44 -1.85
N GLY A 320 18.78 -10.21 -3.03
CA GLY A 320 19.14 -9.06 -3.87
C GLY A 320 18.86 -7.72 -3.18
N GLY A 321 17.71 -7.60 -2.52
CA GLY A 321 17.34 -6.46 -1.67
C GLY A 321 18.33 -6.24 -0.54
N PHE A 322 18.70 -7.30 0.18
CA PHE A 322 19.72 -7.26 1.23
C PHE A 322 21.06 -6.70 0.72
N PHE A 323 21.58 -7.22 -0.39
CA PHE A 323 22.84 -6.71 -0.97
C PHE A 323 22.72 -5.27 -1.48
N SER A 324 21.58 -4.91 -2.06
CA SER A 324 21.34 -3.52 -2.48
C SER A 324 21.38 -2.57 -1.27
N ILE A 325 20.76 -2.94 -0.15
CA ILE A 325 20.78 -2.13 1.08
C ILE A 325 22.17 -2.08 1.72
N LEU A 326 22.96 -3.15 1.67
CA LEU A 326 24.38 -3.06 2.05
C LEU A 326 25.11 -1.99 1.22
N GLY A 327 24.82 -1.92 -0.08
CA GLY A 327 25.29 -0.84 -0.95
C GLY A 327 24.87 0.54 -0.47
N VAL A 328 23.60 0.72 -0.08
CA VAL A 328 23.09 2.00 0.47
C VAL A 328 23.84 2.45 1.72
N ILE A 329 24.15 1.51 2.61
CA ILE A 329 24.80 1.79 3.91
C ILE A 329 26.28 2.11 3.71
N PHE A 330 27.00 1.31 2.92
CA PHE A 330 28.47 1.32 2.88
C PHE A 330 29.08 2.03 1.66
N ILE A 331 28.31 2.27 0.60
CA ILE A 331 28.78 3.03 -0.57
C ILE A 331 28.31 4.47 -0.41
N ASP A 332 29.25 5.40 -0.31
CA ASP A 332 28.92 6.82 -0.20
C ASP A 332 28.66 7.47 -1.56
N GLY A 333 27.93 8.58 -1.55
CA GLY A 333 27.61 9.34 -2.75
C GLY A 333 26.45 8.76 -3.57
N VAL A 334 26.38 9.16 -4.84
CA VAL A 334 25.28 8.82 -5.77
C VAL A 334 25.12 7.31 -6.01
N TRP A 335 26.21 6.54 -5.88
CA TRP A 335 26.17 5.09 -6.07
C TRP A 335 25.35 4.38 -4.98
N GLY A 336 25.43 4.86 -3.73
CA GLY A 336 24.56 4.38 -2.65
C GLY A 336 23.09 4.71 -2.90
N LEU A 337 22.81 5.90 -3.44
CA LEU A 337 21.45 6.28 -3.87
C LEU A 337 20.93 5.38 -5.00
N TYR A 338 21.77 5.02 -5.98
CA TYR A 338 21.39 4.08 -7.04
C TYR A 338 21.14 2.67 -6.51
N CYS A 339 21.88 2.22 -5.50
CA CYS A 339 21.56 0.98 -4.79
C CYS A 339 20.18 1.04 -4.14
N LEU A 340 19.80 2.18 -3.54
CA LEU A 340 18.49 2.38 -2.91
C LEU A 340 17.35 2.34 -3.95
N ILE A 341 17.56 3.00 -5.09
CA ILE A 341 16.62 2.98 -6.22
C ILE A 341 16.48 1.53 -6.75
N LEU A 342 17.59 0.82 -6.91
CA LEU A 342 17.62 -0.58 -7.36
C LEU A 342 16.88 -1.53 -6.39
N THR A 343 16.88 -1.25 -5.08
CA THR A 343 16.11 -2.01 -4.09
C THR A 343 14.63 -2.12 -4.48
N SER A 344 14.07 -1.11 -5.15
CA SER A 344 12.67 -1.14 -5.64
C SER A 344 12.42 -2.26 -6.65
N GLY A 345 13.41 -2.61 -7.47
CA GLY A 345 13.32 -3.78 -8.34
C GLY A 345 13.16 -5.08 -7.55
N PHE A 346 13.87 -5.19 -6.43
CA PHE A 346 13.83 -6.37 -5.56
C PHE A 346 12.56 -6.43 -4.67
N MET A 347 12.01 -5.29 -4.28
CA MET A 347 10.76 -5.26 -3.50
C MET A 347 9.52 -5.63 -4.31
N SER A 348 9.62 -5.61 -5.64
CA SER A 348 8.47 -5.66 -6.57
C SER A 348 7.52 -6.83 -6.34
N LEU A 349 7.96 -8.10 -6.36
CA LEU A 349 7.05 -9.24 -6.21
C LEU A 349 6.68 -9.59 -4.76
N MET A 350 7.34 -9.01 -3.76
CA MET A 350 7.35 -9.58 -2.41
C MET A 350 5.96 -9.55 -1.75
N PHE A 351 5.24 -8.42 -1.79
CA PHE A 351 3.88 -8.32 -1.21
C PHE A 351 2.95 -9.43 -1.69
N PRO A 352 2.59 -9.54 -2.99
CA PRO A 352 1.66 -10.56 -3.44
C PRO A 352 2.21 -11.99 -3.28
N THR A 353 3.53 -12.14 -3.25
CA THR A 353 4.16 -13.45 -3.10
C THR A 353 4.10 -13.95 -1.66
N ILE A 354 4.45 -13.12 -0.67
CA ILE A 354 4.26 -13.44 0.75
C ILE A 354 2.79 -13.74 1.01
N TYR A 355 1.89 -12.92 0.47
CA TYR A 355 0.45 -13.11 0.62
C TYR A 355 -0.02 -14.45 0.03
N GLY A 356 0.39 -14.77 -1.20
CA GLY A 356 0.05 -16.02 -1.87
C GLY A 356 0.60 -17.25 -1.14
N ILE A 357 1.84 -17.20 -0.65
CA ILE A 357 2.47 -18.29 0.10
C ILE A 357 1.80 -18.47 1.47
N ALA A 358 1.53 -17.38 2.19
CA ALA A 358 0.95 -17.43 3.53
C ALA A 358 -0.48 -17.99 3.55
N LEU A 359 -1.24 -17.75 2.47
CA LEU A 359 -2.60 -18.28 2.31
C LEU A 359 -2.66 -19.62 1.58
N ASP A 360 -1.54 -20.12 1.06
CA ASP A 360 -1.47 -21.41 0.38
C ASP A 360 -1.88 -22.56 1.33
N GLY A 361 -2.79 -23.41 0.86
CA GLY A 361 -3.36 -24.50 1.65
C GLY A 361 -4.33 -24.08 2.77
N LEU A 362 -4.63 -22.79 2.92
CA LEU A 362 -5.71 -22.35 3.82
C LEU A 362 -7.07 -22.55 3.15
N LYS A 363 -8.00 -23.12 3.91
CA LYS A 363 -9.37 -23.40 3.45
C LYS A 363 -10.35 -22.43 4.11
N GLU A 364 -11.05 -22.90 5.12
CA GLU A 364 -12.06 -22.16 5.88
C GLU A 364 -11.48 -20.93 6.58
N GLU A 365 -10.19 -20.96 6.94
CA GLU A 365 -9.52 -19.84 7.62
C GLU A 365 -8.93 -18.79 6.65
N SER A 366 -9.08 -18.95 5.33
CA SER A 366 -8.41 -18.10 4.32
C SER A 366 -8.75 -16.62 4.42
N THR A 367 -10.01 -16.27 4.66
CA THR A 367 -10.47 -14.88 4.86
C THR A 367 -9.90 -14.27 6.14
N LEU A 368 -9.87 -15.01 7.24
CA LEU A 368 -9.27 -14.55 8.49
C LEU A 368 -7.74 -14.45 8.38
N GLY A 369 -7.12 -15.37 7.63
CA GLY A 369 -5.72 -15.30 7.27
C GLY A 369 -5.39 -14.03 6.48
N ALA A 370 -6.23 -13.71 5.49
CA ALA A 370 -6.14 -12.50 4.70
C ALA A 370 -6.17 -11.25 5.59
N ALA A 371 -7.09 -11.18 6.55
CA ALA A 371 -7.15 -10.08 7.52
C ALA A 371 -5.86 -9.92 8.35
N GLY A 372 -5.22 -11.03 8.76
CA GLY A 372 -3.93 -10.96 9.45
C GLY A 372 -2.82 -10.32 8.61
N LEU A 373 -2.80 -10.62 7.30
CA LEU A 373 -1.85 -10.02 6.36
C LEU A 373 -2.18 -8.54 6.07
N VAL A 374 -3.46 -8.16 6.07
CA VAL A 374 -3.85 -6.74 5.95
C VAL A 374 -3.45 -5.96 7.20
N MET A 375 -3.68 -6.51 8.40
CA MET A 375 -3.22 -5.89 9.65
C MET A 375 -1.70 -5.74 9.72
N ALA A 376 -0.95 -6.62 9.05
CA ALA A 376 0.50 -6.50 8.96
C ALA A 376 0.97 -5.21 8.28
N ILE A 377 0.13 -4.60 7.42
CA ILE A 377 0.42 -3.29 6.80
C ILE A 377 0.55 -2.20 7.86
N VAL A 378 -0.34 -2.21 8.84
CA VAL A 378 -0.31 -1.27 9.96
C VAL A 378 0.96 -1.45 10.78
N GLY A 379 1.39 -2.70 11.00
CA GLY A 379 2.66 -2.99 11.67
C GLY A 379 3.87 -2.43 10.92
N GLY A 380 3.88 -2.53 9.59
CA GLY A 380 4.96 -1.97 8.76
C GLY A 380 5.03 -0.45 8.77
N ALA A 381 3.88 0.23 8.87
CA ALA A 381 3.79 1.69 8.96
C ALA A 381 4.42 2.29 10.24
N LEU A 382 4.74 1.46 11.25
CA LEU A 382 5.44 1.88 12.46
C LEU A 382 6.97 1.98 12.30
N MET A 383 7.54 1.46 11.20
CA MET A 383 8.99 1.45 10.99
C MET A 383 9.60 2.79 10.54
N PRO A 384 8.96 3.60 9.66
CA PRO A 384 9.53 4.88 9.23
C PRO A 384 9.83 5.87 10.36
N PRO A 385 8.98 6.02 11.40
CA PRO A 385 9.34 6.83 12.58
C PRO A 385 10.62 6.36 13.26
N LEU A 386 10.84 5.04 13.38
CA LEU A 386 12.07 4.49 13.95
C LEU A 386 13.29 4.81 13.07
N GLN A 387 13.14 4.76 11.75
CA GLN A 387 14.20 5.18 10.83
C GLN A 387 14.50 6.68 10.95
N GLY A 388 13.46 7.52 11.06
CA GLY A 388 13.59 8.96 11.31
C GLY A 388 14.38 9.27 12.58
N MET A 389 14.08 8.59 13.69
CA MET A 389 14.82 8.73 14.95
C MET A 389 16.31 8.38 14.84
N ILE A 390 16.68 7.49 13.90
CA ILE A 390 18.10 7.21 13.62
C ILE A 390 18.70 8.36 12.81
N ILE A 391 17.99 8.83 11.78
CA ILE A 391 18.44 9.92 10.89
C ILE A 391 18.73 11.20 11.68
N ASP A 392 17.89 11.52 12.66
CA ASP A 392 18.00 12.72 13.50
C ASP A 392 19.28 12.75 14.36
N GLN A 393 19.99 11.62 14.50
CA GLN A 393 21.27 11.56 15.22
C GLN A 393 22.44 12.16 14.42
N GLY A 394 22.24 12.46 13.13
CA GLY A 394 23.24 13.07 12.24
C GLY A 394 24.34 12.11 11.79
N VAL A 395 25.11 11.55 12.72
CA VAL A 395 26.19 10.58 12.44
C VAL A 395 26.11 9.43 13.44
N VAL A 396 26.11 8.19 12.94
CA VAL A 396 26.05 6.97 13.75
C VAL A 396 27.21 6.05 13.34
N MET A 397 28.01 5.62 14.33
CA MET A 397 29.17 4.74 14.11
C MET A 397 30.15 5.26 13.02
N GLY A 398 30.33 6.57 12.91
CA GLY A 398 31.21 7.21 11.91
C GLY A 398 30.66 7.23 10.49
N ILE A 399 29.42 6.77 10.28
CA ILE A 399 28.69 6.81 9.01
C ILE A 399 27.55 7.84 9.14
N PRO A 400 27.23 8.59 8.08
CA PRO A 400 26.07 9.47 8.07
C PRO A 400 24.80 8.71 8.46
N ALA A 401 24.04 9.28 9.40
CA ALA A 401 22.88 8.62 9.99
C ALA A 401 21.83 8.23 8.96
N VAL A 402 21.68 9.02 7.88
CA VAL A 402 20.84 8.69 6.72
C VAL A 402 21.19 7.33 6.13
N ASN A 403 22.47 7.05 5.88
CA ASN A 403 22.91 5.77 5.33
C ASN A 403 22.75 4.65 6.35
N PHE A 404 23.19 4.89 7.58
CA PHE A 404 23.10 3.89 8.65
C PHE A 404 21.65 3.50 8.95
N SER A 405 20.69 4.42 8.81
CA SER A 405 19.27 4.18 9.05
C SER A 405 18.69 3.03 8.21
N PHE A 406 19.30 2.74 7.05
CA PHE A 406 18.94 1.60 6.20
C PHE A 406 19.29 0.23 6.80
N ILE A 407 19.91 0.19 7.98
CA ILE A 407 20.06 -1.03 8.79
C ILE A 407 18.71 -1.66 9.13
N LEU A 408 17.66 -0.84 9.29
CA LEU A 408 16.30 -1.34 9.54
C LEU A 408 15.77 -2.13 8.33
N PRO A 409 15.73 -1.57 7.10
CA PRO A 409 15.48 -2.35 5.88
C PRO A 409 16.37 -3.58 5.71
N LEU A 410 17.65 -3.51 6.08
CA LEU A 410 18.56 -4.66 6.01
C LEU A 410 18.06 -5.83 6.87
N ILE A 411 17.71 -5.56 8.14
CA ILE A 411 17.16 -6.57 9.07
C ILE A 411 15.85 -7.14 8.52
N CYS A 412 14.99 -6.28 7.96
CA CYS A 412 13.74 -6.72 7.35
C CYS A 412 13.98 -7.71 6.20
N PHE A 413 14.94 -7.44 5.30
CA PHE A 413 15.29 -8.37 4.22
C PHE A 413 15.84 -9.70 4.73
N VAL A 414 16.55 -9.72 5.86
CA VAL A 414 16.96 -10.97 6.51
C VAL A 414 15.74 -11.80 6.91
N VAL A 415 14.74 -11.19 7.56
CA VAL A 415 13.49 -11.87 7.95
C VAL A 415 12.75 -12.43 6.73
N ILE A 416 12.63 -11.62 5.66
CA ILE A 416 11.96 -12.05 4.42
C ILE A 416 12.73 -13.19 3.73
N THR A 417 14.06 -13.13 3.73
CA THR A 417 14.93 -14.19 3.18
C THR A 417 14.73 -15.50 3.94
N ILE A 418 14.73 -15.45 5.28
CA ILE A 418 14.50 -16.62 6.13
C ILE A 418 13.13 -17.22 5.83
N TYR A 419 12.08 -16.39 5.72
CA TYR A 419 10.73 -16.86 5.39
C TYR A 419 10.68 -17.54 4.02
N GLY A 420 11.24 -16.91 2.98
CA GLY A 420 11.31 -17.47 1.62
C GLY A 420 12.05 -18.82 1.59
N TYR A 421 13.20 -18.91 2.26
CA TYR A 421 13.97 -20.15 2.38
C TYR A 421 13.18 -21.25 3.11
N ARG A 422 12.58 -20.91 4.26
CA ARG A 422 11.81 -21.87 5.07
C ARG A 422 10.60 -22.38 4.29
N CYS A 423 9.85 -21.53 3.58
CA CYS A 423 8.74 -21.98 2.74
C CYS A 423 9.21 -22.85 1.57
N TRP A 424 10.37 -22.56 0.99
CA TRP A 424 10.90 -23.33 -0.12
C TRP A 424 11.40 -24.73 0.28
N LYS A 425 12.02 -24.86 1.47
CA LYS A 425 12.74 -26.08 1.89
C LYS A 425 12.13 -26.83 3.06
N VAL A 426 11.52 -26.14 4.01
CA VAL A 426 11.13 -26.68 5.32
C VAL A 426 9.61 -26.80 5.45
N LEU A 427 8.89 -25.73 5.15
CA LEU A 427 7.44 -25.57 5.35
C LEU A 427 6.69 -25.83 4.03
N LYS A 428 6.77 -27.05 3.50
CA LYS A 428 6.06 -27.42 2.26
C LYS A 428 4.55 -27.37 2.44
#